data_AF-A0A7C9W6X5-F1
#
_entry.id   AF-A0A7C9W6X5-F1
#
_cell.length_a   1.000
_cell.length_b   1.000
_cell.length_c   1.000
_cell.angle_alpha   90.00
_cell.angle_beta   90.00
_cell.angle_gamma   90.00
#
_symmetry.space_group_name_H-M   'P 1'
#
loop_
_entity.id
_entity.type
_entity.pdbx_description
1 polymer ?
#
loop_
_entity_poly.entity_id
_entity_poly.type
_entity_poly.pdbx_seq_one_letter_code
_entity_poly.pdbx_strand_id
1 'polypeptide(L)'
;MSDACCGPVAQDSRKIALQRRVRMLVAATITYNVVEAVIALAAGTVASSTALIGFGLDSVIEVASAAAVAWQFSGRDPEKRERTALKVIAVSFFALAAYVTVESGLSLLQGERASHSTVGIVLAAVSLLVMPGLSYAQRRAGRELGSASAVADSKQTLLCTYLSAVLLVGLAVNSLFGWWWADPLAALVIAVVAVREGREAWRGHHCC
;
A
#
# COMPACT_ATOMS: atom_id res chain seq x y z
N MET A 1 23.04 -30.78 35.15
CA MET A 1 22.01 -30.01 35.87
C MET A 1 22.28 -28.55 35.56
N SER A 2 21.49 -27.78 34.81
CA SER A 2 20.08 -27.89 34.44
C SER A 2 19.80 -26.91 33.31
N ASP A 3 19.31 -27.33 32.14
CA ASP A 3 18.79 -26.42 31.08
C ASP A 3 17.66 -27.04 30.24
N ALA A 4 17.11 -28.19 30.64
CA ALA A 4 16.13 -28.95 29.85
C ALA A 4 14.66 -28.76 30.28
N CYS A 5 14.35 -27.87 31.23
CA CYS A 5 13.00 -27.73 31.81
C CYS A 5 12.14 -26.58 31.25
N CYS A 6 12.67 -25.71 30.38
CA CYS A 6 11.86 -24.70 29.68
C CYS A 6 11.18 -25.29 28.43
N GLY A 7 10.35 -26.31 28.66
CA GLY A 7 9.69 -27.13 27.64
C GLY A 7 8.61 -26.42 26.80
N PRO A 8 7.99 -27.16 25.86
CA PRO A 8 7.16 -26.67 24.73
C PRO A 8 6.05 -25.65 25.08
N VAL A 9 5.55 -25.63 26.33
CA VAL A 9 4.52 -24.69 26.81
C VAL A 9 4.97 -23.22 26.79
N ALA A 10 6.25 -22.94 27.08
CA ALA A 10 6.81 -21.58 27.01
C ALA A 10 6.99 -21.12 25.55
N GLN A 11 7.31 -22.07 24.65
CA GLN A 11 7.40 -21.83 23.21
C GLN A 11 6.01 -21.59 22.58
N ASP A 12 4.99 -22.35 22.98
CA ASP A 12 3.61 -22.17 22.52
C ASP A 12 3.00 -20.84 22.99
N SER A 13 3.24 -20.45 24.25
CA SER A 13 2.77 -19.16 24.78
C SER A 13 3.40 -17.97 24.03
N ARG A 14 4.71 -18.05 23.74
CA ARG A 14 5.42 -17.02 22.96
C ARG A 14 4.92 -16.97 21.51
N LYS A 15 4.65 -18.12 20.90
CA LYS A 15 4.12 -18.23 19.53
C LYS A 15 2.71 -17.65 19.42
N ILE A 16 1.82 -17.93 20.38
CA ILE A 16 0.46 -17.37 20.43
C ILE A 16 0.50 -15.85 20.61
N ALA A 17 1.35 -15.34 21.51
CA ALA A 17 1.51 -13.90 21.71
C ALA A 17 2.03 -13.18 20.45
N LEU A 18 3.01 -13.77 19.77
CA LEU A 18 3.53 -13.25 18.50
C LEU A 18 2.47 -13.28 17.39
N GLN A 19 1.72 -14.38 17.24
CA GLN A 19 0.62 -14.49 16.27
C GLN A 19 -0.44 -13.41 16.50
N ARG A 20 -0.83 -13.18 17.76
CA ARG A 20 -1.77 -12.11 18.11
C ARG A 20 -1.21 -10.73 17.75
N ARG A 21 0.08 -10.50 17.99
CA ARG A 21 0.75 -9.24 17.65
C ARG A 21 0.77 -8.99 16.14
N VAL A 22 1.14 -9.98 15.33
CA VAL A 22 1.12 -9.84 13.87
C VAL A 22 -0.30 -9.61 13.35
N ARG A 23 -1.31 -10.32 13.89
CA ARG A 23 -2.70 -10.09 13.50
C ARG A 23 -3.19 -8.68 13.85
N MET A 24 -2.81 -8.15 15.01
CA MET A 24 -3.13 -6.77 15.39
C MET A 24 -2.42 -5.75 14.49
N LEU A 25 -1.15 -5.98 14.15
CA LEU A 25 -0.40 -5.08 13.25
C LEU A 25 -1.02 -5.06 11.85
N VAL A 26 -1.33 -6.22 11.28
CA VAL A 26 -2.00 -6.30 9.97
C VAL A 26 -3.38 -5.61 10.00
N ALA A 27 -4.17 -5.83 11.05
CA ALA A 27 -5.47 -5.17 11.20
C ALA A 27 -5.34 -3.64 11.32
N ALA A 28 -4.31 -3.16 12.03
CA ALA A 28 -4.01 -1.74 12.15
C ALA A 28 -3.61 -1.13 10.80
N THR A 29 -2.74 -1.79 10.03
CA THR A 29 -2.34 -1.35 8.69
C THR A 29 -3.54 -1.30 7.74
N ILE A 30 -4.37 -2.34 7.70
CA ILE A 30 -5.59 -2.34 6.87
C ILE A 30 -6.52 -1.18 7.26
N THR A 31 -6.73 -0.97 8.56
CA THR A 31 -7.61 0.11 9.05
C THR A 31 -7.06 1.48 8.65
N TYR A 32 -5.74 1.68 8.80
CA TYR A 32 -5.06 2.89 8.39
C TYR A 32 -5.24 3.15 6.89
N ASN A 33 -4.99 2.14 6.05
CA ASN A 33 -5.11 2.27 4.59
C ASN A 33 -6.55 2.53 4.13
N VAL A 34 -7.55 1.98 4.82
CA VAL A 34 -8.97 2.31 4.55
C VAL A 34 -9.25 3.78 4.86
N VAL A 35 -8.78 4.28 6.01
CA VAL A 35 -8.95 5.69 6.39
C VAL A 35 -8.22 6.60 5.40
N GLU A 36 -6.99 6.24 5.04
CA GLU A 36 -6.18 6.95 4.06
C GLU A 36 -6.89 7.02 2.70
N ALA A 37 -7.39 5.90 2.18
CA ALA A 37 -8.14 5.84 0.93
C ALA A 37 -9.34 6.79 0.94
N VAL A 38 -10.14 6.77 2.01
CA VAL A 38 -11.34 7.62 2.12
C VAL A 38 -10.95 9.10 2.10
N ILE A 39 -9.95 9.49 2.91
CA ILE A 39 -9.50 10.88 2.99
C ILE A 39 -8.88 11.33 1.67
N ALA A 40 -8.01 10.51 1.08
CA ALA A 40 -7.32 10.81 -0.17
C ALA A 40 -8.31 10.95 -1.34
N LEU A 41 -9.26 10.03 -1.52
CA LEU A 41 -10.24 10.11 -2.59
C LEU A 41 -11.19 11.31 -2.41
N ALA A 42 -11.64 11.57 -1.19
CA ALA A 42 -12.49 12.74 -0.91
C ALA A 42 -11.73 14.06 -1.14
N ALA A 43 -10.51 14.19 -0.62
CA ALA A 43 -9.70 15.39 -0.77
C ALA A 43 -9.20 15.57 -2.22
N GLY A 44 -8.93 14.47 -2.93
CA GLY A 44 -8.47 14.47 -4.32
C GLY A 44 -9.58 14.89 -5.28
N THR A 45 -10.80 14.40 -5.08
CA THR A 45 -11.96 14.82 -5.88
C THR A 45 -12.32 16.28 -5.65
N VAL A 46 -12.32 16.74 -4.39
CA VAL A 46 -12.54 18.16 -4.06
C VAL A 46 -11.44 19.06 -4.65
N ALA A 47 -10.19 18.58 -4.65
CA ALA A 47 -9.06 19.36 -5.11
C ALA A 47 -8.79 19.25 -6.62
N SER A 48 -9.48 18.35 -7.34
CA SER A 48 -9.14 17.94 -8.71
C SER A 48 -7.67 17.52 -8.84
N SER A 49 -7.18 16.75 -7.85
CA SER A 49 -5.79 16.28 -7.77
C SER A 49 -5.70 14.82 -8.21
N THR A 50 -5.12 14.60 -9.40
CA THR A 50 -4.92 13.28 -9.97
C THR A 50 -3.94 12.46 -9.11
N ALA A 51 -2.90 13.10 -8.55
CA ALA A 51 -1.94 12.41 -7.70
C ALA A 51 -2.60 11.91 -6.41
N LEU A 52 -3.46 12.71 -5.79
CA LEU A 52 -4.13 12.36 -4.53
C LEU A 52 -5.20 11.29 -4.75
N ILE A 53 -5.92 11.33 -5.88
CA ILE A 53 -6.82 10.24 -6.28
C ILE A 53 -6.03 8.95 -6.53
N GLY A 54 -4.94 9.02 -7.29
CA GLY A 54 -4.07 7.87 -7.57
C GLY A 54 -3.50 7.23 -6.30
N PHE A 55 -3.08 8.05 -5.33
CA PHE A 55 -2.64 7.60 -4.02
C PHE A 55 -3.77 6.91 -3.23
N GLY A 56 -4.97 7.51 -3.19
CA GLY A 56 -6.11 6.89 -2.51
C GLY A 56 -6.53 5.56 -3.13
N LEU A 57 -6.46 5.44 -4.46
CA LEU A 57 -6.73 4.18 -5.14
C LEU A 57 -5.65 3.12 -4.88
N ASP A 58 -4.39 3.51 -4.72
CA ASP A 58 -3.31 2.60 -4.30
C ASP A 58 -3.60 2.00 -2.91
N SER A 59 -4.02 2.82 -1.95
CA SER A 59 -4.42 2.34 -0.61
C SER A 59 -5.61 1.36 -0.68
N VAL A 60 -6.56 1.56 -1.60
CA VAL A 60 -7.65 0.60 -1.86
C VAL A 60 -7.11 -0.73 -2.39
N ILE A 61 -6.17 -0.69 -3.33
CA ILE A 61 -5.53 -1.90 -3.85
C ILE A 61 -4.74 -2.60 -2.74
N GLU A 62 -4.10 -1.86 -1.84
CA GLU A 62 -3.38 -2.43 -0.71
C GLU A 62 -4.32 -3.24 0.20
N VAL A 63 -5.45 -2.65 0.60
CA VAL A 63 -6.47 -3.36 1.39
C VAL A 63 -7.02 -4.58 0.63
N ALA A 64 -7.33 -4.43 -0.66
CA ALA A 64 -7.86 -5.53 -1.47
C ALA A 64 -6.86 -6.67 -1.62
N SER A 65 -5.57 -6.36 -1.78
CA SER A 65 -4.49 -7.35 -1.89
C SER A 65 -4.27 -8.09 -0.58
N ALA A 66 -4.28 -7.40 0.56
CA ALA A 66 -4.18 -8.00 1.88
C ALA A 66 -5.37 -8.94 2.14
N ALA A 67 -6.57 -8.55 1.74
CA ALA A 67 -7.77 -9.38 1.81
C ALA A 67 -7.68 -10.61 0.88
N ALA A 68 -7.21 -10.44 -0.36
CA ALA A 68 -7.04 -11.53 -1.32
C ALA A 68 -6.00 -12.56 -0.83
N VAL A 69 -4.89 -12.10 -0.25
CA VAL A 69 -3.87 -12.95 0.38
C VAL A 69 -4.43 -13.64 1.61
N ALA A 70 -5.19 -12.98 2.47
CA ALA A 70 -5.83 -13.62 3.63
C ALA A 70 -6.83 -14.71 3.19
N TRP A 71 -7.59 -14.46 2.11
CA TRP A 71 -8.54 -15.40 1.54
C TRP A 71 -7.85 -16.65 0.98
N GLN A 72 -6.65 -16.53 0.40
CA GLN A 72 -5.93 -17.66 -0.19
C GLN A 72 -5.65 -18.77 0.82
N PHE A 73 -5.33 -18.41 2.07
CA PHE A 73 -5.01 -19.36 3.14
C PHE A 73 -6.23 -19.97 3.83
N SER A 74 -7.44 -19.52 3.50
CA SER A 74 -8.68 -20.01 4.13
C SER A 74 -9.33 -21.21 3.40
N GLY A 75 -8.70 -21.73 2.33
CA GLY A 75 -9.29 -22.73 1.44
C GLY A 75 -8.52 -24.06 1.36
N ARG A 76 -9.16 -25.07 0.77
CA ARG A 76 -8.61 -26.43 0.59
C ARG A 76 -7.50 -26.56 -0.47
N ASP A 77 -7.36 -25.59 -1.38
CA ASP A 77 -6.39 -25.58 -2.48
C ASP A 77 -5.67 -24.20 -2.54
N PRO A 78 -4.62 -24.00 -1.72
CA PRO A 78 -3.97 -22.70 -1.56
C PRO A 78 -3.23 -22.24 -2.83
N GLU A 79 -2.65 -23.14 -3.62
CA GLU A 79 -1.87 -22.79 -4.82
C GLU A 79 -2.73 -22.19 -5.93
N LYS A 80 -3.90 -22.78 -6.24
CA LYS A 80 -4.81 -22.20 -7.25
C LYS A 80 -5.37 -20.86 -6.81
N ARG A 81 -5.63 -20.70 -5.51
CA ARG A 81 -6.13 -19.45 -4.93
C ARG A 81 -5.06 -18.36 -4.94
N GLU A 82 -3.81 -18.72 -4.65
CA GLU A 82 -2.67 -17.80 -4.73
C GLU A 82 -2.50 -17.26 -6.15
N ARG A 83 -2.56 -18.13 -7.17
CA ARG A 83 -2.59 -17.68 -8.57
C ARG A 83 -3.75 -16.72 -8.81
N THR A 84 -4.96 -17.07 -8.38
CA THR A 84 -6.12 -16.19 -8.57
C THR A 84 -5.94 -14.83 -7.88
N ALA A 85 -5.45 -14.81 -6.64
CA ALA A 85 -5.20 -13.61 -5.86
C ALA A 85 -4.16 -12.72 -6.55
N LEU A 86 -3.01 -13.27 -6.95
CA LEU A 86 -1.96 -12.54 -7.66
C LEU A 86 -2.45 -11.97 -9.00
N LYS A 87 -3.33 -12.69 -9.72
CA LYS A 87 -3.92 -12.20 -10.96
C LYS A 87 -4.84 -11.00 -10.72
N VAL A 88 -5.70 -11.08 -9.70
CA VAL A 88 -6.59 -9.98 -9.32
C VAL A 88 -5.77 -8.75 -8.93
N ILE A 89 -4.76 -8.92 -8.07
CA ILE A 89 -3.85 -7.85 -7.65
C ILE A 89 -3.15 -7.22 -8.85
N ALA A 90 -2.60 -8.03 -9.75
CA ALA A 90 -1.91 -7.53 -10.93
C ALA A 90 -2.84 -6.72 -11.86
N VAL A 91 -4.06 -7.21 -12.10
CA VAL A 91 -5.06 -6.49 -12.92
C VAL A 91 -5.47 -5.18 -12.26
N SER A 92 -5.64 -5.16 -10.93
CA SER A 92 -5.95 -3.94 -10.18
C SER A 92 -4.86 -2.87 -10.34
N PHE A 93 -3.59 -3.25 -10.22
CA PHE A 93 -2.47 -2.32 -10.41
C PHE A 93 -2.37 -1.80 -11.86
N PHE A 94 -2.62 -2.65 -12.86
CA PHE A 94 -2.67 -2.20 -14.25
C PHE A 94 -3.85 -1.27 -14.53
N ALA A 95 -5.02 -1.53 -13.92
CA ALA A 95 -6.18 -0.66 -14.03
C ALA A 95 -5.91 0.71 -13.39
N LEU A 96 -5.30 0.74 -12.20
CA LEU A 96 -4.85 1.97 -11.56
C LEU A 96 -3.89 2.75 -12.46
N ALA A 97 -2.85 2.09 -12.96
CA ALA A 97 -1.88 2.73 -13.83
C ALA A 97 -2.52 3.32 -15.10
N ALA A 98 -3.43 2.59 -15.74
CA ALA A 98 -4.14 3.06 -16.93
C ALA A 98 -5.01 4.29 -16.61
N TYR A 99 -5.80 4.21 -15.54
CA TYR A 99 -6.65 5.31 -15.08
C TYR A 99 -5.83 6.58 -14.81
N VAL A 100 -4.79 6.47 -13.96
CA VAL A 100 -3.95 7.60 -13.56
C VAL A 100 -3.19 8.18 -14.76
N THR A 101 -2.71 7.34 -15.67
CA THR A 101 -2.01 7.81 -16.89
C THR A 101 -2.94 8.62 -17.79
N VAL A 102 -4.17 8.14 -18.01
CA VAL A 102 -5.16 8.85 -18.83
C VAL A 102 -5.55 10.17 -18.17
N GLU A 103 -5.88 10.16 -16.89
CA GLU A 103 -6.27 11.37 -16.16
C GLU A 103 -5.14 12.39 -16.12
N SER A 104 -3.91 11.96 -15.83
CA SER A 104 -2.72 12.84 -15.83
C SER A 104 -2.47 13.44 -17.21
N GLY A 105 -2.61 12.64 -18.27
CA GLY A 105 -2.49 13.11 -19.65
C GLY A 105 -3.54 14.15 -20.02
N LEU A 106 -4.80 13.92 -19.61
CA LEU A 106 -5.89 14.86 -19.81
C LEU A 106 -5.67 16.18 -19.06
N SER A 107 -5.31 16.13 -17.77
CA SER A 107 -5.04 17.33 -16.99
C SER A 107 -3.83 18.11 -17.52
N LEU A 108 -2.80 17.41 -18.04
CA LEU A 108 -1.66 18.05 -18.72
C LEU A 108 -2.06 18.77 -20.01
N LEU A 109 -2.94 18.17 -20.82
CA LEU A 109 -3.41 18.75 -22.08
C LEU A 109 -4.38 19.91 -21.88
N GLN A 110 -5.24 19.82 -20.85
CA GLN A 110 -6.26 20.83 -20.54
C GLN A 110 -5.72 21.98 -19.69
N GLY A 111 -4.52 21.85 -19.13
CA GLY A 111 -3.96 22.85 -18.22
C GLY A 111 -4.73 22.98 -16.91
N GLU A 112 -5.37 21.89 -16.47
CA GLU A 112 -6.12 21.87 -15.22
C GLU A 112 -5.18 22.14 -14.04
N ARG A 113 -5.61 23.02 -13.15
CA ARG A 113 -4.86 23.38 -11.94
C ARG A 113 -5.48 22.66 -10.78
N ALA A 114 -4.79 21.63 -10.28
CA ALA A 114 -5.13 21.04 -8.99
C ALA A 114 -5.13 22.14 -7.93
N SER A 115 -6.25 22.29 -7.24
CA SER A 115 -6.39 23.29 -6.19
C SER A 115 -5.63 22.87 -4.93
N HIS A 116 -5.38 23.83 -4.04
CA HIS A 116 -4.57 23.58 -2.85
C HIS A 116 -5.29 22.65 -1.87
N SER A 117 -4.76 21.44 -1.66
CA SER A 117 -5.31 20.46 -0.71
C SER A 117 -4.48 20.38 0.56
N THR A 118 -4.81 21.20 1.57
CA THR A 118 -4.17 21.12 2.90
C THR A 118 -4.38 19.76 3.53
N VAL A 119 -5.57 19.16 3.32
CA VAL A 119 -5.89 17.80 3.79
C VAL A 119 -4.97 16.77 3.13
N GLY A 120 -4.74 16.86 1.82
CA GLY A 120 -3.82 15.97 1.11
C GLY A 120 -2.38 16.09 1.57
N ILE A 121 -1.90 17.32 1.82
CA ILE A 121 -0.55 17.56 2.35
C ILE A 121 -0.38 16.95 3.75
N VAL A 122 -1.34 17.20 4.64
CA VAL A 122 -1.30 16.65 6.01
C VAL A 122 -1.39 15.13 5.96
N LEU A 123 -2.26 14.56 5.13
CA LEU A 123 -2.38 13.11 4.97
C LEU A 123 -1.05 12.50 4.50
N ALA A 124 -0.48 13.02 3.42
CA ALA A 124 0.78 12.52 2.88
C ALA A 124 1.94 12.66 3.89
N ALA A 125 1.99 13.75 4.66
CA ALA A 125 2.99 13.95 5.70
C ALA A 125 2.81 12.96 6.88
N VAL A 126 1.58 12.72 7.32
CA VAL A 126 1.29 11.73 8.37
C VAL A 126 1.65 10.33 7.90
N SER A 127 1.27 9.95 6.68
CA SER A 127 1.60 8.63 6.12
C SER A 127 3.10 8.44 5.96
N LEU A 128 3.83 9.46 5.52
CA LEU A 128 5.29 9.44 5.44
C LEU A 128 5.97 9.18 6.79
N LEU A 129 5.35 9.58 7.91
CA LEU A 129 5.88 9.37 9.27
C LEU A 129 5.41 8.04 9.89
N VAL A 130 4.15 7.66 9.68
CA VAL A 130 3.51 6.50 10.33
C VAL A 130 3.87 5.19 9.62
N MET A 131 3.81 5.17 8.29
CA MET A 131 4.01 3.95 7.48
C MET A 131 5.38 3.30 7.66
N PRO A 132 6.52 4.02 7.75
CA PRO A 132 7.82 3.40 8.01
C PRO A 132 7.86 2.65 9.35
N GLY A 133 7.22 3.22 10.38
CA GLY A 133 7.13 2.61 11.70
C GLY A 133 6.31 1.31 11.68
N LEU A 134 5.16 1.33 11.00
CA LEU A 134 4.31 0.15 10.79
C LEU A 134 5.04 -0.93 9.98
N SER A 135 5.63 -0.54 8.84
CA SER A 135 6.41 -1.44 7.98
C SER A 135 7.54 -2.11 8.76
N TYR A 136 8.31 -1.36 9.55
CA TYR A 136 9.38 -1.92 10.37
C TYR A 136 8.86 -2.90 11.43
N ALA A 137 7.80 -2.53 12.15
CA ALA A 137 7.20 -3.38 13.18
C ALA A 137 6.64 -4.68 12.60
N GLN A 138 5.93 -4.60 11.47
CA GLN A 138 5.39 -5.75 10.75
C GLN A 138 6.50 -6.65 10.21
N ARG A 139 7.54 -6.06 9.60
CA ARG A 139 8.65 -6.83 9.03
C ARG A 139 9.43 -7.58 10.10
N ARG A 140 9.65 -6.94 11.26
CA ARG A 140 10.31 -7.58 12.39
C ARG A 140 9.47 -8.72 12.96
N ALA A 141 8.20 -8.45 13.27
CA ALA A 141 7.30 -9.47 13.83
C ALA A 141 7.04 -10.62 12.85
N GLY A 142 6.92 -10.33 11.55
CA GLY A 142 6.76 -11.31 10.48
C GLY A 142 7.98 -12.23 10.34
N ARG A 143 9.20 -11.69 10.42
CA ARG A 143 10.45 -12.49 10.42
C ARG A 143 10.58 -13.36 11.66
N GLU A 144 10.28 -12.80 12.84
CA GLU A 144 10.32 -13.55 14.10
C GLU A 144 9.31 -14.72 14.13
N LEU A 145 8.19 -14.60 13.42
CA LEU A 145 7.19 -15.66 13.27
C LEU A 145 7.40 -16.58 12.06
N GLY A 146 8.30 -16.25 11.13
CA GLY A 146 8.40 -16.93 9.83
C GLY A 146 7.19 -16.71 8.92
N SER A 147 6.44 -15.62 9.10
CA SER A 147 5.25 -15.30 8.29
C SER A 147 5.65 -14.56 7.01
N ALA A 148 5.62 -15.28 5.88
CA ALA A 148 5.86 -14.69 4.56
C ALA A 148 4.84 -13.60 4.20
N SER A 149 3.57 -13.78 4.59
CA SER A 149 2.50 -12.79 4.32
C SER A 149 2.71 -11.48 5.07
N ALA A 150 3.10 -11.52 6.36
CA ALA A 150 3.39 -10.30 7.11
C ALA A 150 4.64 -9.55 6.59
N VAL A 151 5.62 -10.30 6.06
CA VAL A 151 6.80 -9.69 5.41
C VAL A 151 6.43 -9.09 4.05
N ALA A 152 5.54 -9.73 3.28
CA ALA A 152 5.03 -9.18 2.03
C ALA A 152 4.23 -7.88 2.26
N ASP A 153 3.30 -7.90 3.21
CA ASP A 153 2.50 -6.73 3.62
C ASP A 153 3.39 -5.55 4.02
N SER A 154 4.45 -5.81 4.82
CA SER A 154 5.40 -4.76 5.20
C SER A 154 6.14 -4.09 4.03
N LYS A 155 6.31 -4.80 2.90
CA LYS A 155 6.91 -4.20 1.69
C LYS A 155 5.93 -3.26 1.00
N GLN A 156 4.65 -3.59 1.02
CA GLN A 156 3.62 -2.77 0.40
C GLN A 156 3.41 -1.46 1.18
N THR A 157 3.35 -1.54 2.50
CA THR A 157 3.35 -0.35 3.36
C THR A 157 4.59 0.53 3.16
N LEU A 158 5.74 -0.07 2.83
CA LEU A 158 6.95 0.68 2.46
C LEU A 158 6.80 1.40 1.10
N LEU A 159 6.13 0.78 0.12
CA LEU A 159 5.82 1.43 -1.14
C LEU A 159 4.92 2.64 -0.94
N CYS A 160 3.89 2.53 -0.10
CA CYS A 160 3.02 3.65 0.23
C CYS A 160 3.76 4.79 0.93
N THR A 161 4.84 4.50 1.67
CA THR A 161 5.75 5.54 2.18
C THR A 161 6.39 6.32 1.03
N TYR A 162 6.95 5.62 0.03
CA TYR A 162 7.55 6.28 -1.14
C TYR A 162 6.52 7.08 -1.94
N LEU A 163 5.32 6.51 -2.14
CA LEU A 163 4.23 7.21 -2.83
C LEU A 163 3.75 8.43 -2.05
N SER A 164 3.68 8.34 -0.72
CA SER A 164 3.38 9.50 0.15
C SER A 164 4.42 10.60 0.00
N ALA A 165 5.71 10.25 -0.12
CA ALA A 165 6.76 11.24 -0.38
C ALA A 165 6.60 11.91 -1.76
N VAL A 166 6.36 11.11 -2.80
CA VAL A 166 6.12 11.63 -4.16
C VAL A 166 4.90 12.54 -4.21
N LEU A 167 3.80 12.11 -3.59
CA LEU A 167 2.56 12.88 -3.46
C LEU A 167 2.81 14.19 -2.71
N LEU A 168 3.48 14.13 -1.55
CA LEU A 168 3.77 15.31 -0.74
C LEU A 168 4.61 16.34 -1.51
N VAL A 169 5.63 15.88 -2.24
CA VAL A 169 6.44 16.74 -3.10
C VAL A 169 5.59 17.35 -4.22
N GLY A 170 4.76 16.54 -4.90
CA GLY A 170 3.87 17.04 -5.96
C GLY A 170 2.90 18.12 -5.46
N LEU A 171 2.23 17.86 -4.34
CA LEU A 171 1.30 18.80 -3.71
C LEU A 171 1.99 20.05 -3.16
N ALA A 172 3.16 19.91 -2.52
CA ALA A 172 3.92 21.02 -1.98
C ALA A 172 4.47 21.93 -3.10
N VAL A 173 4.97 21.35 -4.19
CA VAL A 173 5.47 22.11 -5.34
C VAL A 173 4.34 22.84 -6.04
N ASN A 174 3.19 22.18 -6.26
CA ASN A 174 2.00 22.83 -6.82
C ASN A 174 1.51 23.97 -5.92
N SER A 175 1.48 23.74 -4.60
CA SER A 175 1.05 24.71 -3.58
C SER A 175 1.94 25.95 -3.50
N LEU A 176 3.26 25.75 -3.38
CA LEU A 176 4.21 26.81 -3.07
C LEU A 176 4.62 27.61 -4.30
N PHE A 177 4.70 26.96 -5.47
CA PHE A 177 5.20 27.59 -6.70
C PHE A 177 4.12 27.77 -7.78
N GLY A 178 2.90 27.27 -7.54
CA GLY A 178 1.80 27.34 -8.52
C GLY A 178 2.04 26.49 -9.77
N TRP A 179 2.93 25.51 -9.69
CA TRP A 179 3.30 24.65 -10.81
C TRP A 179 2.25 23.56 -11.01
N TRP A 180 1.24 23.90 -11.80
CA TRP A 180 0.10 23.05 -12.12
C TRP A 180 0.45 21.65 -12.65
N TRP A 181 1.59 21.49 -13.33
CA TRP A 181 2.06 20.20 -13.85
C TRP A 181 2.69 19.28 -12.80
N ALA A 182 2.98 19.77 -11.59
CA ALA A 182 3.62 18.97 -10.54
C ALA A 182 2.70 17.83 -10.04
N ASP A 183 1.39 18.07 -9.98
CA ASP A 183 0.41 17.07 -9.56
C ASP A 183 0.27 15.94 -10.61
N PRO A 184 -0.01 16.22 -11.90
CA PRO A 184 0.00 15.17 -12.93
C PRO A 184 1.34 14.42 -13.04
N LEU A 185 2.47 15.09 -12.81
CA LEU A 185 3.76 14.41 -12.82
C LEU A 185 3.92 13.43 -11.65
N ALA A 186 3.52 13.83 -10.43
CA ALA A 186 3.50 12.94 -9.28
C ALA A 186 2.56 11.74 -9.51
N ALA A 187 1.40 12.00 -10.12
CA ALA A 187 0.46 10.96 -10.52
C ALA A 187 1.06 9.97 -11.53
N LEU A 188 1.80 10.45 -12.53
CA LEU A 188 2.52 9.58 -13.48
C LEU A 188 3.59 8.72 -12.78
N VAL A 189 4.27 9.24 -11.76
CA VAL A 189 5.20 8.44 -10.96
C VAL A 189 4.46 7.32 -10.21
N ILE A 190 3.29 7.61 -9.61
CA ILE A 190 2.42 6.60 -9.01
C ILE A 190 2.03 5.54 -10.05
N ALA A 191 1.65 5.95 -11.27
CA ALA A 191 1.30 5.04 -12.35
C ALA A 191 2.47 4.12 -12.75
N VAL A 192 3.70 4.64 -12.83
CA VAL A 192 4.90 3.84 -13.12
C VAL A 192 5.16 2.79 -12.04
N VAL A 193 5.00 3.17 -10.76
CA VAL A 193 5.13 2.22 -9.64
C VAL A 193 4.03 1.16 -9.71
N ALA A 194 2.78 1.54 -9.97
CA ALA A 194 1.68 0.60 -10.15
C ALA A 194 1.94 -0.39 -11.31
N VAL A 195 2.45 0.06 -12.46
CA VAL A 195 2.85 -0.87 -13.55
C VAL A 195 3.92 -1.85 -13.07
N ARG A 196 4.90 -1.39 -12.29
CA ARG A 196 5.95 -2.26 -11.75
C ARG A 196 5.36 -3.31 -10.81
N GLU A 197 4.53 -2.92 -9.86
CA GLU A 197 3.87 -3.84 -8.94
C GLU A 197 2.97 -4.84 -9.67
N GLY A 198 2.18 -4.37 -10.66
CA GLY A 198 1.37 -5.23 -11.50
C GLY A 198 2.19 -6.29 -12.25
N ARG A 199 3.38 -5.92 -12.74
CA ARG A 199 4.32 -6.86 -13.39
C ARG A 199 4.93 -7.83 -12.39
N GLU A 200 5.29 -7.38 -11.19
CA GLU A 200 5.83 -8.25 -10.14
C GLU A 200 4.79 -9.29 -9.70
N ALA A 201 3.54 -8.87 -9.45
CA ALA A 201 2.41 -9.76 -9.14
C ALA A 201 2.08 -10.73 -10.28
N TRP A 202 2.13 -10.28 -11.54
CA TRP A 202 1.91 -11.14 -12.71
C TRP A 202 3.04 -12.17 -12.91
N ARG A 203 4.30 -11.78 -12.65
CA ARG A 203 5.46 -12.69 -12.71
C ARG A 203 5.45 -13.73 -11.61
N GLY A 204 4.81 -13.46 -10.47
CA GLY A 204 4.55 -14.46 -9.43
C GLY A 204 3.79 -15.70 -9.92
N HIS A 205 3.09 -15.64 -11.06
CA HIS A 205 2.53 -16.83 -11.72
C HIS A 205 3.55 -17.75 -12.41
N HIS A 206 4.76 -17.26 -12.69
CA HIS A 206 5.69 -17.90 -13.63
C HIS A 206 6.83 -18.67 -12.96
N CYS A 207 6.93 -18.63 -11.63
CA CYS A 207 7.82 -19.52 -10.89
C CYS A 207 7.05 -20.80 -10.55
N CYS A 208 7.15 -21.79 -11.44
CA CYS A 208 6.94 -23.20 -11.16
C CYS A 208 8.28 -23.85 -10.83
#